data_AF-A0AAW7AUD1-F1
#
_entry.id   AF-A0AAW7AUD1-F1
#
_cell.length_a   1.000
_cell.length_b   1.000
_cell.length_c   1.000
_cell.angle_alpha   90.00
_cell.angle_beta   90.00
_cell.angle_gamma   90.00
#
_symmetry.space_group_name_H-M   'P 1'
#
loop_
_entity.id
_entity.type
_entity.pdbx_description
1 polymer ?
#
loop_
_entity_poly.entity_id
_entity_poly.type
_entity_poly.pdbx_seq_one_letter_code
_entity_poly.pdbx_strand_id
1 'polypeptide(L)'
;MKNIAKELKSVARQLEILTRKTERMIMVVKNAALPVAPKIKKSVSATPTDQVLIIMKRFKKGISVTSLREKSGFNEKQISNIVHRACKKGVIKRIRRGVYSLYKDDGYENDSENMAALPKTMDFC
;
A
#
# COMPACT_ATOMS: atom_id res chain seq x y z
N MET A 1 17.94 -52.23 29.02
CA MET A 1 16.91 -51.24 29.46
C MET A 1 17.31 -49.77 29.30
N LYS A 2 18.61 -49.39 29.25
CA LYS A 2 19.06 -47.98 29.20
C LYS A 2 18.67 -47.21 27.92
N ASN A 3 18.37 -47.92 26.83
CA ASN A 3 17.98 -47.29 25.55
C ASN A 3 16.52 -46.79 25.59
N ILE A 4 15.63 -47.55 26.21
CA ILE A 4 14.21 -47.18 26.36
C ILE A 4 14.07 -45.86 27.13
N ALA A 5 14.87 -45.67 28.19
CA ALA A 5 14.88 -44.43 28.96
C ALA A 5 15.37 -43.21 28.14
N LYS A 6 16.28 -43.41 27.18
CA LYS A 6 16.77 -42.34 26.29
C LYS A 6 15.71 -41.96 25.27
N GLU A 7 15.02 -42.94 24.70
CA GLU A 7 13.91 -42.73 23.78
C GLU A 7 12.76 -41.99 24.47
N LEU A 8 12.39 -42.42 25.69
CA LEU A 8 11.34 -41.74 26.48
C LEU A 8 11.67 -40.27 26.74
N LYS A 9 12.93 -39.98 27.07
CA LYS A 9 13.41 -38.60 27.27
C LYS A 9 13.42 -37.80 25.98
N SER A 10 13.65 -38.44 24.83
CA SER A 10 13.57 -37.80 23.51
C SER A 10 12.14 -37.39 23.18
N VAL A 11 11.18 -38.31 23.37
CA VAL A 11 9.76 -38.07 23.14
C VAL A 11 9.23 -36.94 24.04
N ALA A 12 9.62 -36.91 25.31
CA ALA A 12 9.25 -35.83 26.23
C ALA A 12 9.69 -34.44 25.71
N ARG A 13 10.92 -34.33 25.20
CA ARG A 13 11.43 -33.07 24.61
C ARG A 13 10.70 -32.68 23.33
N GLN A 14 10.33 -33.65 22.50
CA GLN A 14 9.56 -33.39 21.29
C GLN A 14 8.15 -32.86 21.62
N LEU A 15 7.51 -33.40 22.67
CA LEU A 15 6.23 -32.91 23.16
C LEU A 15 6.32 -31.48 23.70
N GLU A 16 7.39 -31.13 24.42
CA GLU A 16 7.65 -29.75 24.85
C GLU A 16 7.85 -28.78 23.67
N ILE A 17 8.51 -29.23 22.60
CA ILE A 17 8.72 -28.40 21.40
C ILE A 17 7.39 -28.19 20.66
N LEU A 18 6.59 -29.24 20.53
CA LEU A 18 5.29 -29.19 19.87
C LEU A 18 4.32 -28.26 20.63
N THR A 19 4.26 -28.37 21.96
CA THR A 19 3.45 -27.50 22.82
C THR A 19 3.86 -26.03 22.71
N ARG A 20 5.17 -25.70 22.74
CA ARG A 20 5.63 -24.32 22.49
C ARG A 20 5.32 -23.82 21.08
N LYS A 21 5.19 -24.71 20.09
CA LYS A 21 4.83 -24.35 18.72
C LYS A 21 3.32 -24.10 18.59
N THR A 22 2.50 -24.90 19.26
CA THR A 22 1.04 -24.70 19.31
C THR A 22 0.69 -23.46 20.11
N GLU A 23 1.36 -23.17 21.23
CA GLU A 23 1.18 -21.92 22.00
C GLU A 23 1.48 -20.67 21.16
N ARG A 24 2.58 -20.69 20.37
CA ARG A 24 2.89 -19.61 19.43
C ARG A 24 1.82 -19.44 18.35
N MET A 25 1.32 -20.55 17.78
CA MET A 25 0.22 -20.49 16.81
C MET A 25 -1.07 -19.97 17.43
N ILE A 26 -1.40 -20.41 18.65
CA ILE A 26 -2.57 -19.95 19.41
C ILE A 26 -2.44 -18.46 19.72
N MET A 27 -1.24 -17.96 20.04
CA MET A 27 -1.01 -16.53 20.25
C MET A 27 -1.19 -15.71 18.96
N VAL A 28 -0.74 -16.23 17.81
CA VAL A 28 -1.01 -15.60 16.50
C VAL A 28 -2.52 -15.60 16.19
N VAL A 29 -3.23 -16.67 16.53
CA VAL A 29 -4.69 -16.78 16.31
C VAL A 29 -5.48 -15.92 17.31
N LYS A 30 -5.07 -15.81 18.56
CA LYS A 30 -5.73 -14.99 19.60
C LYS A 30 -5.47 -13.49 19.43
N ASN A 31 -4.25 -13.11 19.03
CA ASN A 31 -3.94 -11.73 18.65
C ASN A 31 -4.49 -11.37 17.26
N ALA A 32 -4.93 -12.36 16.47
CA ALA A 32 -5.83 -12.16 15.35
C ALA A 32 -7.27 -12.01 15.87
N ALA A 33 -7.53 -10.90 16.57
CA ALA A 33 -8.83 -10.28 16.54
C ALA A 33 -9.16 -10.01 15.06
N LEU A 34 -9.96 -10.91 14.47
CA LEU A 34 -10.30 -11.00 13.05
C LEU A 34 -9.07 -11.26 12.15
N PRO A 35 -9.20 -12.10 11.11
CA PRO A 35 -8.16 -12.18 10.10
C PRO A 35 -8.17 -10.86 9.32
N VAL A 36 -7.43 -9.86 9.79
CA VAL A 36 -6.61 -9.12 8.85
C VAL A 36 -5.61 -10.16 8.39
N ALA A 37 -5.99 -10.89 7.32
CA ALA A 37 -5.11 -11.73 6.55
C ALA A 37 -3.74 -11.05 6.46
N PRO A 38 -2.62 -11.80 6.32
CA PRO A 38 -1.43 -11.14 5.79
C PRO A 38 -1.96 -10.31 4.63
N LYS A 39 -1.74 -8.99 4.66
CA LYS A 39 -1.90 -8.21 3.45
C LYS A 39 -0.87 -8.87 2.52
N ILE A 40 -1.26 -9.96 1.86
CA ILE A 40 -1.22 -10.09 0.42
C ILE A 40 -1.65 -8.69 0.04
N LYS A 41 -0.65 -7.81 -0.09
CA LYS A 41 -0.82 -6.53 -0.73
C LYS A 41 -1.49 -7.00 -1.98
N LYS A 42 -2.81 -6.79 -2.06
CA LYS A 42 -3.57 -7.20 -3.21
C LYS A 42 -2.64 -6.79 -4.33
N SER A 43 -2.21 -7.74 -5.15
CA SER A 43 -1.81 -7.40 -6.48
C SER A 43 -3.10 -6.90 -7.15
N VAL A 44 -3.64 -5.79 -6.63
CA VAL A 44 -4.24 -4.75 -7.43
C VAL A 44 -3.14 -4.57 -8.43
N SER A 45 -3.37 -5.15 -9.61
CA SER A 45 -2.64 -4.81 -10.81
C SER A 45 -2.47 -3.30 -10.73
N ALA A 46 -1.28 -2.85 -10.32
CA ALA A 46 -1.09 -1.48 -9.91
C ALA A 46 -1.49 -0.69 -11.14
N THR A 47 -2.60 0.05 -11.04
CA THR A 47 -3.14 0.65 -12.24
C THR A 47 -2.06 1.59 -12.77
N PRO A 48 -1.97 1.83 -14.08
CA PRO A 48 -0.99 2.78 -14.61
C PRO A 48 -1.03 4.14 -13.87
N THR A 49 -2.21 4.50 -13.36
CA THR A 49 -2.41 5.66 -12.48
C THR A 49 -1.71 5.50 -11.13
N ASP A 50 -1.87 4.37 -10.43
CA ASP A 50 -1.22 4.13 -9.14
C ASP A 50 0.31 4.14 -9.25
N GLN A 51 0.85 3.58 -10.33
CA GLN A 51 2.30 3.61 -10.59
C GLN A 51 2.81 5.05 -10.73
N VAL A 52 2.11 5.88 -11.51
CA VAL A 52 2.44 7.31 -11.66
C VAL A 52 2.32 8.03 -10.33
N LEU A 53 1.27 7.78 -9.55
CA LEU A 53 1.08 8.39 -8.23
C LEU A 53 2.21 8.02 -7.26
N ILE A 54 2.69 6.77 -7.27
CA ILE A 54 3.84 6.33 -6.46
C ILE A 54 5.11 7.08 -6.87
N ILE A 55 5.35 7.29 -8.16
CA ILE A 55 6.48 8.08 -8.66
C ILE A 55 6.34 9.53 -8.18
N MET A 56 5.15 10.13 -8.34
CA MET A 56 4.87 11.51 -7.91
C MET A 56 5.06 11.71 -6.40
N LYS A 57 4.75 10.72 -5.56
CA LYS A 57 4.98 10.77 -4.10
C LYS A 57 6.42 11.04 -3.72
N ARG A 58 7.38 10.66 -4.57
CA ARG A 58 8.82 10.88 -4.32
C ARG A 58 9.23 12.34 -4.57
N PHE A 59 8.45 13.12 -5.31
CA PHE A 59 8.81 14.48 -5.72
C PHE A 59 7.99 15.54 -4.98
N LYS A 60 8.54 16.05 -3.87
CA LYS A 60 7.91 17.09 -3.03
C LYS A 60 7.69 18.43 -3.77
N LYS A 61 8.50 18.72 -4.80
CA LYS A 61 8.45 19.97 -5.58
C LYS A 61 7.53 19.89 -6.81
N GLY A 62 6.87 18.74 -7.01
CA GLY A 62 6.18 18.42 -8.24
C GLY A 62 7.10 17.81 -9.30
N ILE A 63 6.49 17.24 -10.33
CA ILE A 63 7.15 16.54 -11.43
C ILE A 63 6.64 17.08 -12.77
N SER A 64 7.53 17.16 -13.75
CA SER A 64 7.16 17.53 -15.13
C SER A 64 6.64 16.31 -15.91
N VAL A 65 5.88 16.58 -16.98
CA VAL A 65 5.41 15.52 -17.90
C VAL A 65 6.59 14.76 -18.53
N THR A 66 7.69 15.45 -18.85
CA THR A 66 8.91 14.85 -19.40
C THR A 66 9.56 13.87 -18.42
N SER A 67 9.73 14.29 -17.17
CA SER A 67 10.31 13.44 -16.12
C SER A 67 9.38 12.29 -15.71
N LEU A 68 8.06 12.46 -15.84
CA LEU A 68 7.11 11.35 -15.67
C LEU A 68 7.30 10.30 -16.76
N ARG A 69 7.42 10.73 -18.02
CA ARG A 69 7.64 9.84 -19.17
C ARG A 69 8.90 9.00 -19.00
N GLU A 70 10.01 9.64 -18.66
CA GLU A 70 11.30 8.98 -18.48
C GLU A 70 11.28 7.94 -17.34
N LYS A 71 10.54 8.22 -16.26
CA LYS A 71 10.51 7.34 -15.07
C LYS A 71 9.47 6.25 -15.15
N SER A 72 8.35 6.49 -15.85
CA SER A 72 7.25 5.54 -15.94
C SER A 72 7.29 4.70 -17.21
N GLY A 73 7.98 5.15 -18.26
CA GLY A 73 7.99 4.48 -19.57
C GLY A 73 6.64 4.50 -20.29
N PHE A 74 5.74 5.41 -19.93
CA PHE A 74 4.42 5.53 -20.56
C PHE A 74 4.45 6.45 -21.78
N ASN A 75 3.57 6.18 -22.74
CA ASN A 75 3.38 7.06 -23.88
C ASN A 75 2.75 8.40 -23.46
N GLU A 76 3.00 9.46 -24.24
CA GLU A 76 2.50 10.81 -23.95
C GLU A 76 0.97 10.86 -23.76
N LYS A 77 0.23 10.16 -24.63
CA LYS A 77 -1.24 10.04 -24.53
C LYS A 77 -1.68 9.35 -23.23
N GLN A 78 -0.95 8.34 -22.78
CA GLN A 78 -1.25 7.65 -21.52
C GLN A 78 -1.01 8.57 -20.32
N ILE A 79 0.09 9.33 -20.33
CA ILE A 79 0.41 10.28 -19.26
C ILE A 79 -0.65 11.37 -19.19
N SER A 80 -1.04 11.94 -20.33
CA SER A 80 -2.10 12.96 -20.38
C SER A 80 -3.42 12.42 -19.81
N ASN A 81 -3.82 11.21 -20.19
CA ASN A 81 -5.02 10.56 -19.66
C ASN A 81 -4.93 10.28 -18.15
N ILE A 82 -3.77 9.84 -17.66
CA ILE A 82 -3.55 9.56 -16.24
C ILE A 82 -3.60 10.85 -15.44
N VAL A 83 -2.91 11.91 -15.90
CA VAL A 83 -2.91 13.24 -15.26
C VAL A 83 -4.33 13.80 -15.25
N HIS A 84 -5.05 13.75 -16.37
CA HIS A 84 -6.44 14.24 -16.43
C HIS A 84 -7.36 13.50 -15.46
N ARG A 85 -7.25 12.15 -15.38
CA ARG A 85 -8.01 11.34 -14.42
C ARG A 85 -7.63 11.65 -12.97
N ALA A 86 -6.33 11.77 -12.68
CA ALA A 86 -5.84 12.08 -11.34
C ALA A 86 -6.25 13.49 -10.89
N CYS A 87 -6.32 14.43 -11.84
CA CYS A 87 -6.78 15.78 -11.59
C CYS A 87 -8.28 15.85 -11.33
N LYS A 88 -9.09 15.13 -12.12
CA LYS A 88 -10.54 14.98 -11.87
C LYS A 88 -10.84 14.35 -10.51
N LYS A 89 -9.95 13.49 -10.01
CA LYS A 89 -10.05 12.88 -8.68
C LYS A 89 -9.55 13.79 -7.54
N GLY A 90 -8.98 14.96 -7.84
CA GLY A 90 -8.45 15.88 -6.83
C GLY A 90 -7.14 15.43 -6.16
N VAL A 91 -6.47 14.38 -6.68
CA VAL A 91 -5.26 13.81 -6.05
C VAL A 91 -4.01 14.66 -6.35
N ILE A 92 -4.02 15.34 -7.49
CA ILE A 92 -2.89 16.15 -7.96
C ILE A 92 -3.34 17.58 -8.20
N LYS A 93 -2.42 18.51 -7.95
CA LYS A 93 -2.57 19.93 -8.27
C LYS A 93 -1.55 20.37 -9.31
N ARG A 94 -1.97 21.22 -10.23
CA ARG A 94 -1.08 21.88 -11.19
C ARG A 94 -0.39 23.07 -10.53
N ILE A 95 0.94 23.08 -10.54
CA ILE A 95 1.72 24.22 -10.05
C ILE A 95 1.95 25.22 -11.19
N ARG A 96 2.34 24.72 -12.37
CA ARG A 96 2.60 25.51 -13.60
C ARG A 96 2.25 24.68 -14.83
N ARG A 97 2.28 25.26 -16.03
CA ARG A 97 2.08 24.51 -17.29
C ARG A 97 3.07 23.35 -17.37
N GLY A 98 2.54 22.12 -17.39
CA GLY A 98 3.34 20.90 -17.50
C GLY A 98 4.03 20.43 -16.21
N VAL A 99 3.76 21.05 -15.05
CA VAL A 99 4.33 20.66 -13.75
C VAL A 99 3.23 20.44 -12.72
N TYR A 100 3.21 19.23 -12.14
CA TYR A 100 2.15 18.77 -11.23
C TYR A 100 2.75 18.28 -9.91
N SER A 101 2.07 18.56 -8.80
CA SER A 101 2.41 18.03 -7.48
C SER A 101 1.24 17.28 -6.87
N LEU A 102 1.53 16.33 -5.98
CA LEU A 102 0.47 15.76 -5.15
C LEU A 102 -0.08 16.84 -4.22
N TYR A 103 -1.39 16.83 -4.01
CA TYR A 103 -1.97 17.53 -2.88
C TYR A 103 -1.47 16.83 -1.62
N LYS A 104 -0.87 17.60 -0.71
CA LYS A 104 -0.32 17.07 0.54
C LYS A 104 -1.47 17.06 1.53
N ASP A 105 -1.93 15.87 1.91
CA ASP A 105 -2.82 15.69 3.04
C ASP A 105 -2.03 15.98 4.32
N ASP A 106 -1.90 17.26 4.67
CA ASP A 106 -1.61 17.68 6.03
C ASP A 106 -2.92 17.50 6.83
N GLY A 107 -3.33 16.24 7.03
CA GLY A 107 -4.48 15.85 7.85
C GLY A 107 -5.81 15.67 7.09
N TYR A 108 -6.17 14.42 6.79
CA TYR A 108 -7.56 13.98 6.96
C TYR A 108 -7.58 12.49 7.25
N GLU A 109 -8.09 12.16 8.44
CA GLU A 109 -8.34 10.80 8.87
C GLU A 109 -9.38 10.12 7.98
N ASN A 110 -9.41 8.80 8.08
CA ASN A 110 -10.25 7.91 7.31
C ASN A 110 -11.74 8.13 7.61
N ASP A 111 -12.37 9.12 7.00
CA ASP A 111 -13.82 9.25 7.02
C ASP A 111 -14.38 8.90 5.65
N SER A 112 -14.85 7.66 5.55
CA SER A 112 -15.62 7.11 4.43
C SER A 112 -16.94 7.85 4.15
N GLU A 113 -17.28 8.90 4.91
CA GLU A 113 -18.56 9.60 4.84
C GLU A 113 -18.52 10.94 4.09
N ASN A 114 -17.35 11.47 3.72
CA ASN A 114 -17.28 12.76 3.01
C ASN A 114 -16.76 12.67 1.57
N MET A 115 -17.20 11.64 0.83
CA MET A 115 -16.98 11.50 -0.62
C MET A 115 -17.78 12.49 -1.48
N ALA A 116 -18.63 13.34 -0.89
CA ALA A 116 -19.63 14.13 -1.62
C ALA A 116 -19.32 15.62 -1.78
N ALA A 117 -18.27 16.17 -1.16
CA ALA A 117 -18.03 17.61 -1.16
C ALA A 117 -16.62 18.00 -1.63
N LEU A 118 -16.28 17.65 -2.87
CA LEU A 118 -15.23 18.38 -3.58
C LEU A 118 -15.85 19.67 -4.15
N PRO A 119 -15.33 20.87 -3.82
CA PRO A 119 -15.76 22.10 -4.47
C PRO A 119 -15.48 21.97 -5.98
N LYS A 120 -16.54 21.95 -6.78
CA LYS A 120 -16.49 21.72 -8.24
C LYS A 120 -15.75 22.80 -9.04
N THR A 121 -15.14 23.78 -8.38
CA THR A 121 -14.58 25.00 -9.00
C THR A 121 -13.20 25.39 -8.48
N MET A 122 -12.49 24.51 -7.77
CA MET A 122 -11.08 24.74 -7.52
C MET A 122 -10.31 24.08 -8.65
N ASP A 123 -9.65 24.89 -9.49
CA ASP A 123 -8.85 24.42 -10.62
C ASP A 123 -7.64 23.62 -10.11
N PHE A 124 -7.88 22.35 -9.79
CA PHE A 124 -6.82 21.40 -9.46
C PHE A 124 -5.90 21.17 -10.69
N CYS A 125 -6.35 21.54 -11.89
CA CYS A 125 -5.57 21.78 -13.12
C CYS A 125 -6.23 22.90 -13.95
#